data_AF-A0A6I4QL06-F1
#
_entry.id   AF-A0A6I4QL06-F1
#
_cell.length_a   1.000
_cell.length_b   1.000
_cell.length_c   1.000
_cell.angle_alpha   90.00
_cell.angle_beta   90.00
_cell.angle_gamma   90.00
#
_symmetry.space_group_name_H-M   'P 1'
#
loop_
_entity.id
_entity.type
_entity.pdbx_description
1 polymer ?
#
loop_
_entity_poly.entity_id
_entity_poly.type
_entity_poly.pdbx_seq_one_letter_code
_entity_poly.pdbx_strand_id
1 'polypeptide(L)'
;EVRYGFVLRQWFVNRTKSDTAYRQESWCNRLGYRMPRVRDLTNAVRTDNPPISGAAPSSSGNYYQRHIGAGFFTEWGLIGYYADAGFVDLYYWTRDATGSNQFDVYSGGGGVLSNRASNRSYAVCTAP
;
A
#
# COMPACT_ATOMS: atom_id res chain seq x y z
N GLU A 1 -25.16 -22.59 -18.18
CA GLU A 1 -24.88 -22.01 -16.84
C GLU A 1 -23.57 -21.23 -16.93
N VAL A 2 -23.49 -20.02 -16.39
CA VAL A 2 -22.26 -19.22 -16.35
C VAL A 2 -21.73 -19.26 -14.92
N ARG A 3 -20.44 -19.56 -14.74
CA ARG A 3 -19.77 -19.59 -13.43
C ARG A 3 -18.60 -18.62 -13.42
N TYR A 4 -18.42 -17.92 -12.30
CA TYR A 4 -17.27 -17.04 -12.07
C TYR A 4 -16.30 -17.72 -11.11
N GLY A 5 -15.04 -17.81 -11.50
CA GLY A 5 -13.96 -18.34 -10.67
C GLY A 5 -12.87 -17.28 -10.49
N PHE A 6 -12.28 -17.24 -9.30
CA PHE A 6 -11.12 -16.40 -9.00
C PHE A 6 -10.08 -17.19 -8.23
N VAL A 7 -8.84 -16.71 -8.28
CA VAL A 7 -7.72 -17.27 -7.53
C VAL A 7 -7.20 -16.19 -6.59
N LEU A 8 -7.11 -16.52 -5.31
CA LEU A 8 -6.50 -15.63 -4.33
C LEU A 8 -5.00 -15.54 -4.60
N ARG A 9 -4.51 -14.33 -4.88
CA ARG A 9 -3.09 -14.10 -5.21
C ARG A 9 -2.26 -13.64 -4.02
N GLN A 10 -2.85 -12.84 -3.14
CA GLN A 10 -2.10 -12.21 -2.06
C GLN A 10 -3.02 -11.87 -0.89
N TRP A 11 -2.45 -11.92 0.31
CA TRP A 11 -3.15 -11.61 1.57
C TRP A 11 -2.57 -10.33 2.18
N PHE A 12 -3.46 -9.49 2.68
CA PHE A 12 -3.12 -8.24 3.34
C PHE A 12 -3.71 -8.21 4.75
N VAL A 13 -2.92 -7.77 5.73
CA VAL A 13 -3.31 -7.65 7.13
C VAL A 13 -3.15 -6.21 7.57
N ASN A 14 -4.25 -5.58 7.97
CA ASN A 14 -4.25 -4.19 8.40
C ASN A 14 -3.90 -4.04 9.89
N ARG A 15 -3.20 -2.96 10.23
CA ARG A 15 -3.01 -2.52 11.61
C ARG A 15 -3.81 -1.25 11.88
N THR A 16 -4.73 -1.31 12.84
CA THR A 16 -5.54 -0.14 13.29
C THR A 16 -4.75 0.90 14.10
N LYS A 17 -3.41 0.79 14.18
CA LYS A 17 -2.53 1.67 14.95
C LYS A 17 -1.48 2.29 14.03
N SER A 18 -1.33 3.60 14.10
CA SER A 18 -0.22 4.32 13.47
C SER A 18 1.05 4.26 14.32
N ASP A 19 2.20 4.13 13.66
CA ASP A 19 3.52 4.12 14.29
C ASP A 19 4.62 4.47 13.27
N THR A 20 5.86 4.54 13.74
CA THR A 20 7.05 4.73 12.89
C THR A 20 7.24 3.58 11.90
N ALA A 21 7.87 3.85 10.75
CA ALA A 21 8.11 2.84 9.71
C ALA A 21 8.79 1.59 10.29
N TYR A 22 9.83 1.76 11.10
CA TYR A 22 10.53 0.65 11.76
C TYR A 22 9.62 -0.20 12.66
N ARG A 23 8.78 0.45 13.50
CA ARG A 23 7.85 -0.28 14.40
C ARG A 23 6.73 -0.97 13.65
N GLN A 24 6.37 -0.45 12.49
CA GLN A 24 5.38 -1.06 11.61
C GLN A 24 5.97 -2.26 10.88
N GLU A 25 7.19 -2.17 10.38
CA GLU A 25 7.91 -3.28 9.75
C GLU A 25 8.16 -4.41 10.77
N SER A 26 8.61 -4.06 11.98
CA SER A 26 8.79 -5.03 13.07
C SER A 26 7.48 -5.74 13.43
N TRP A 27 6.34 -5.05 13.38
CA TRP A 27 5.03 -5.67 13.62
C TRP A 27 4.65 -6.65 12.50
N CYS A 28 4.82 -6.27 11.24
CA CYS A 28 4.59 -7.19 10.11
C CYS A 28 5.44 -8.45 10.22
N ASN A 29 6.75 -8.27 10.47
CA ASN A 29 7.69 -9.39 10.58
C ASN A 29 7.32 -10.36 11.72
N ARG A 30 6.82 -9.86 12.85
CA ARG A 30 6.35 -10.69 13.97
C ARG A 30 5.14 -11.56 13.62
N LEU A 31 4.34 -11.16 12.63
CA LEU A 31 3.22 -11.96 12.13
C LEU A 31 3.64 -13.01 11.09
N GLY A 32 4.91 -13.02 10.67
CA GLY A 32 5.37 -13.79 9.50
C GLY A 32 5.04 -13.14 8.15
N TYR A 33 4.61 -11.87 8.16
CA TYR A 33 4.34 -11.06 6.98
C TYR A 33 5.48 -10.07 6.76
N ARG A 34 5.42 -9.29 5.68
CA ARG A 34 6.34 -8.18 5.43
C ARG A 34 5.59 -6.87 5.22
N MET A 35 6.28 -5.76 5.42
CA MET A 35 5.80 -4.47 4.94
C MET A 35 5.75 -4.48 3.40
N PRO A 36 4.67 -3.99 2.77
CA PRO A 36 4.50 -3.95 1.32
C PRO A 36 5.49 -2.99 0.69
N ARG A 37 5.77 -3.19 -0.60
CA ARG A 37 6.39 -2.18 -1.46
C ARG A 37 5.30 -1.29 -2.07
N VAL A 38 5.66 -0.15 -2.64
CA VAL A 38 4.75 0.75 -3.36
C VAL A 38 3.93 -0.02 -4.40
N ARG A 39 4.59 -0.87 -5.20
CA ARG A 39 3.92 -1.71 -6.21
C ARG A 39 2.95 -2.74 -5.64
N ASP A 40 3.05 -3.10 -4.37
CA ASP A 40 2.08 -4.03 -3.77
C ASP A 40 0.77 -3.29 -3.45
N LEU A 41 0.78 -1.95 -3.38
CA LEU A 41 -0.36 -1.13 -2.95
C LEU A 41 -0.97 -0.28 -4.07
N THR A 42 -0.16 0.25 -4.98
CA THR A 42 -0.62 1.21 -6.01
C THR A 42 0.11 1.03 -7.33
N ASN A 43 -0.54 1.43 -8.42
CA ASN A 43 0.05 1.60 -9.75
C ASN A 43 0.42 3.06 -10.06
N ALA A 44 0.44 3.93 -9.05
CA ALA A 44 0.90 5.30 -9.18
C ALA A 44 2.36 5.38 -9.68
N VAL A 45 2.63 6.40 -10.49
CA VAL A 45 3.97 6.69 -11.02
C VAL A 45 4.31 8.17 -10.89
N ARG A 46 5.59 8.46 -10.73
CA ARG A 46 6.12 9.84 -10.74
C ARG A 46 7.55 9.82 -11.26
N THR A 47 7.86 10.71 -12.19
CA THR A 47 9.22 10.92 -12.73
C THR A 47 10.04 11.89 -11.91
N ASP A 48 9.38 12.82 -11.20
CA ASP A 48 10.02 13.83 -10.36
C ASP A 48 10.71 13.22 -9.13
N ASN A 49 11.72 13.91 -8.61
CA ASN A 49 12.51 13.46 -7.46
C ASN A 49 11.73 13.57 -6.13
N PRO A 50 11.53 12.49 -5.35
CA PRO A 50 12.01 11.13 -5.62
C PRO A 50 11.08 10.36 -6.56
N PRO A 51 11.63 9.64 -7.57
CA PRO A 51 10.84 8.91 -8.54
C PRO A 51 10.08 7.77 -7.86
N ILE A 52 8.90 7.46 -8.38
CA ILE A 52 8.04 6.39 -7.87
C ILE A 52 7.68 5.45 -9.02
N SER A 53 7.80 4.16 -8.77
CA SER A 53 7.36 3.10 -9.66
C SER A 53 6.44 2.14 -8.91
N GLY A 54 5.13 2.27 -9.19
CA GLY A 54 4.10 1.35 -8.71
C GLY A 54 4.00 0.07 -9.53
N ALA A 55 2.86 -0.63 -9.39
CA ALA A 55 2.52 -1.78 -10.20
C ALA A 55 2.19 -1.42 -11.65
N ALA A 56 2.16 -2.45 -12.51
CA ALA A 56 1.65 -2.36 -13.88
C ALA A 56 0.19 -2.86 -13.96
N PRO A 57 -0.62 -2.34 -14.89
CA PRO A 57 -0.32 -1.19 -15.75
C PRO A 57 -0.22 0.10 -14.93
N SER A 58 0.79 0.92 -15.24
CA SER A 58 1.03 2.19 -14.57
C SER A 58 -0.12 3.15 -14.80
N SER A 59 -0.43 3.96 -13.79
CA SER A 59 -1.35 5.07 -13.98
C SER A 59 -0.70 6.24 -14.74
N SER A 60 -1.49 7.26 -15.07
CA SER A 60 -1.00 8.50 -15.70
C SER A 60 -0.33 9.49 -14.74
N GLY A 61 -0.18 9.18 -13.45
CA GLY A 61 0.44 10.09 -12.49
C GLY A 61 0.50 9.55 -11.07
N ASN A 62 0.69 10.42 -10.07
CA ASN A 62 0.82 10.00 -8.68
C ASN A 62 -0.55 9.77 -8.01
N TYR A 63 -1.33 8.86 -8.57
CA TYR A 63 -2.63 8.39 -8.11
C TYR A 63 -2.90 7.02 -8.74
N TYR A 64 -3.75 6.18 -8.15
CA TYR A 64 -4.10 4.92 -8.78
C TYR A 64 -5.02 5.12 -9.99
N GLN A 65 -4.95 4.20 -10.95
CA GLN A 65 -6.01 3.97 -11.94
C GLN A 65 -6.48 2.52 -11.79
N ARG A 66 -7.80 2.31 -11.69
CA ARG A 66 -8.40 1.04 -11.29
C ARG A 66 -8.04 -0.11 -12.25
N HIS A 67 -7.24 -1.06 -11.78
CA HIS A 67 -6.81 -2.23 -12.55
C HIS A 67 -6.67 -3.45 -11.64
N ILE A 68 -7.13 -4.61 -12.11
CA ILE A 68 -6.96 -5.89 -11.41
C ILE A 68 -5.48 -6.31 -11.49
N GLY A 69 -4.91 -6.72 -10.36
CA GLY A 69 -3.51 -7.14 -10.27
C GLY A 69 -2.50 -6.00 -10.23
N ALA A 70 -2.95 -4.76 -10.06
CA ALA A 70 -2.11 -3.56 -10.11
C ALA A 70 -1.90 -2.90 -8.73
N GLY A 71 -1.86 -3.72 -7.68
CA GLY A 71 -1.71 -3.29 -6.29
C GLY A 71 -3.03 -3.24 -5.52
N PHE A 72 -2.94 -3.36 -4.20
CA PHE A 72 -4.10 -3.56 -3.34
C PHE A 72 -5.11 -2.40 -3.38
N PHE A 73 -4.68 -1.16 -3.16
CA PHE A 73 -5.61 -0.01 -3.23
C PHE A 73 -6.06 0.26 -4.66
N THR A 74 -5.22 -0.05 -5.65
CA THR A 74 -5.60 0.04 -7.07
C THR A 74 -6.73 -0.92 -7.45
N GLU A 75 -6.73 -2.15 -6.93
CA GLU A 75 -7.74 -3.17 -7.23
C GLU A 75 -8.99 -3.04 -6.36
N TRP A 76 -8.86 -2.67 -5.08
CA TRP A 76 -9.97 -2.66 -4.11
C TRP A 76 -10.55 -1.28 -3.84
N GLY A 77 -9.74 -0.23 -3.99
CA GLY A 77 -10.21 1.16 -4.03
C GLY A 77 -10.24 1.73 -2.63
N LEU A 78 -11.26 2.54 -2.35
CA LEU A 78 -11.52 3.11 -1.03
C LEU A 78 -11.94 2.00 -0.04
N ILE A 79 -10.95 1.27 0.45
CA ILE A 79 -11.16 0.09 1.29
C ILE A 79 -11.79 0.42 2.66
N GLY A 80 -11.70 1.67 3.10
CA GLY A 80 -12.38 2.16 4.30
C GLY A 80 -13.92 2.10 4.23
N TYR A 81 -14.50 1.96 3.04
CA TYR A 81 -15.95 1.76 2.87
C TYR A 81 -16.40 0.30 2.94
N TYR A 82 -15.46 -0.65 3.08
CA TYR A 82 -15.78 -2.07 3.19
C TYR A 82 -16.09 -2.40 4.65
N ALA A 83 -17.18 -3.13 4.88
CA ALA A 83 -17.57 -3.56 6.21
C ALA A 83 -16.46 -4.37 6.87
N ASP A 84 -16.19 -4.08 8.15
CA ASP A 84 -15.21 -4.77 8.99
C ASP A 84 -13.76 -4.80 8.45
N ALA A 85 -13.41 -3.95 7.49
CA ALA A 85 -12.05 -3.90 6.94
C ALA A 85 -11.05 -3.25 7.91
N GLY A 86 -11.53 -2.38 8.81
CA GLY A 86 -10.71 -1.68 9.82
C GLY A 86 -9.71 -0.68 9.24
N PHE A 87 -9.74 -0.41 7.93
CA PHE A 87 -8.89 0.57 7.29
C PHE A 87 -9.44 1.98 7.54
N VAL A 88 -8.52 2.90 7.80
CA VAL A 88 -8.79 4.34 7.81
C VAL A 88 -8.29 4.97 6.53
N ASP A 89 -8.93 6.04 6.08
CA ASP A 89 -8.55 6.73 4.86
C ASP A 89 -7.33 7.65 5.05
N LEU A 90 -6.17 7.04 5.21
CA LEU A 90 -4.90 7.70 5.52
C LEU A 90 -3.74 7.02 4.79
N TYR A 91 -2.51 7.39 5.16
CA TYR A 91 -1.28 6.87 4.56
C TYR A 91 -0.84 5.57 5.22
N TYR A 92 -0.32 4.66 4.39
CA TYR A 92 0.18 3.35 4.81
C TYR A 92 1.64 3.20 4.38
N TRP A 93 2.51 2.91 5.34
CA TRP A 93 3.94 2.74 5.06
C TRP A 93 4.22 1.62 4.07
N THR A 94 5.24 1.86 3.26
CA THR A 94 5.87 0.87 2.41
C THR A 94 7.32 0.67 2.83
N ARG A 95 7.95 -0.41 2.38
CA ARG A 95 9.36 -0.72 2.62
C ARG A 95 10.32 0.10 1.74
N ASP A 96 9.80 0.81 0.74
CA ASP A 96 10.61 1.64 -0.14
C ASP A 96 11.07 2.93 0.56
N ALA A 97 12.39 3.08 0.70
CA ALA A 97 13.03 4.17 1.44
C ALA A 97 13.85 5.08 0.51
N THR A 98 14.04 6.34 0.90
CA THR A 98 14.94 7.29 0.24
C THR A 98 15.67 8.11 1.31
N GLY A 99 16.90 7.70 1.67
CA GLY A 99 17.68 8.32 2.74
C GLY A 99 17.01 8.12 4.11
N SER A 100 16.74 9.22 4.83
CA SER A 100 16.01 9.21 6.12
C SER A 100 14.48 9.16 5.96
N ASN A 101 13.99 9.15 4.72
CA ASN A 101 12.58 9.14 4.40
C ASN A 101 12.12 7.75 3.96
N GLN A 102 10.83 7.50 4.13
CA GLN A 102 10.12 6.29 3.73
C GLN A 102 8.93 6.69 2.88
N PHE A 103 8.57 5.87 1.89
CA PHE A 103 7.35 6.07 1.13
C PHE A 103 6.13 5.52 1.87
N ASP A 104 5.04 6.27 1.82
CA ASP A 104 3.72 5.81 2.20
C ASP A 104 2.69 6.08 1.10
N VAL A 105 1.65 5.26 1.07
CA VAL A 105 0.60 5.30 0.05
C VAL A 105 -0.71 5.70 0.70
N TYR A 106 -1.36 6.72 0.16
CA TYR A 106 -2.70 7.12 0.55
C TYR A 106 -3.72 6.06 0.10
N SER A 107 -4.49 5.50 1.04
CA SER A 107 -5.46 4.43 0.73
C SER A 107 -6.60 4.88 -0.20
N GLY A 108 -7.03 6.14 -0.12
CA GLY A 108 -8.20 6.62 -0.87
C GLY A 108 -7.93 6.99 -2.31
N GLY A 109 -6.66 7.21 -2.68
CA GLY A 109 -6.29 7.66 -4.02
C GLY A 109 -5.01 7.04 -4.59
N GLY A 110 -4.30 6.20 -3.82
CA GLY A 110 -3.09 5.52 -4.26
C GLY A 110 -1.87 6.43 -4.47
N GLY A 111 -1.98 7.70 -4.08
CA GLY A 111 -0.89 8.67 -4.18
C GLY A 111 0.21 8.36 -3.17
N VAL A 112 1.46 8.54 -3.59
CA VAL A 112 2.64 8.20 -2.79
C VAL A 112 3.35 9.48 -2.34
N LEU A 113 3.68 9.55 -1.05
CA LEU A 113 4.48 10.63 -0.46
C LEU A 113 5.81 10.11 0.07
N SER A 114 6.77 11.02 0.25
CA SER A 114 8.04 10.76 0.93
C SER A 114 8.01 11.47 2.27
N ASN A 115 7.95 10.70 3.34
CA ASN A 115 7.83 11.21 4.71
C ASN A 115 9.02 10.75 5.55
N ARG A 116 9.37 11.49 6.61
CA ARG A 116 10.44 11.06 7.52
C ARG A 116 10.05 9.71 8.14
N ALA A 117 10.97 8.75 8.16
CA ALA A 117 10.70 7.42 8.71
C ALA A 117 10.33 7.43 10.22
N SER A 118 10.66 8.53 10.91
CA SER A 118 10.28 8.82 12.31
C SER A 118 8.85 9.32 12.48
N ASN A 119 8.15 9.70 11.39
CA ASN A 119 6.74 10.09 11.45
C ASN A 119 5.86 8.87 11.73
N ARG A 120 4.59 9.12 12.08
CA ARG A 120 3.61 8.05 12.33
C ARG A 120 2.71 7.91 11.10
N SER A 121 2.59 6.69 10.59
CA SER A 121 1.67 6.33 9.52
C SER A 121 1.11 4.94 9.80
N TYR A 122 0.05 4.55 9.10
CA TYR A 122 -0.56 3.22 9.26
C TYR A 122 0.27 2.15 8.56
N ALA A 123 -0.10 0.89 8.77
CA ALA A 123 0.55 -0.22 8.10
C ALA A 123 -0.47 -1.24 7.67
N VAL A 124 -0.25 -1.73 6.47
CA VAL A 124 -0.78 -2.99 5.99
C VAL A 124 0.43 -3.89 5.81
N CYS A 125 0.29 -5.17 6.15
CA CYS A 125 1.32 -6.17 5.93
C CYS A 125 0.86 -7.09 4.81
N THR A 126 1.80 -7.60 4.03
CA THR A 126 1.51 -8.53 2.94
C THR A 126 2.30 -9.81 3.10
N ALA A 127 1.77 -10.92 2.59
CA ALA A 127 2.49 -12.19 2.58
C ALA A 127 3.84 -12.03 1.83
N PRO A 128 4.89 -12.77 2.25
CA PRO A 128 6.23 -12.68 1.66
C PRO A 128 6.26 -12.72 0.12
#